data_AF-A0A4D6M4S9-F1
#
_entry.id   AF-A0A4D6M4S9-F1
#
_cell.length_a   1.000
_cell.length_b   1.000
_cell.length_c   1.000
_cell.angle_alpha   90.00
_cell.angle_beta   90.00
_cell.angle_gamma   90.00
#
_symmetry.space_group_name_H-M   'P 1'
#
loop_
_entity.id
_entity.type
_entity.pdbx_description
1 polymer ?
#
loop_
_entity_poly.entity_id
_entity_poly.type
_entity_poly.pdbx_seq_one_letter_code
_entity_poly.pdbx_strand_id
1 'polypeptide(L)' 'MASSSMSSTGSWSVKDNKAFERALAVYDKDTPDRWYNVAKAVGGGKTPEEVKRHYELLLRDEAH' A
#
# COMPACT_ATOMS: atom_id res chain seq x y z
N MET A 1 18.19 -3.48 -18.10
CA MET A 1 17.42 -4.07 -16.98
C MET A 1 16.52 -2.98 -16.41
N ALA A 2 15.34 -3.36 -15.95
CA ALA A 2 14.22 -2.54 -15.44
C ALA A 2 13.35 -1.87 -16.52
N SER A 3 12.27 -2.58 -16.88
CA SER A 3 11.08 -1.98 -17.50
C SER A 3 10.52 -0.93 -16.56
N SER A 4 10.59 0.33 -17.00
CA SER A 4 9.84 1.43 -16.42
C SER A 4 8.35 1.23 -16.73
N SER A 5 7.68 0.36 -15.99
CA SER A 5 6.22 0.25 -15.99
C SER A 5 5.68 1.41 -15.18
N MET A 6 5.67 2.60 -15.79
CA MET A 6 5.03 3.80 -15.26
C MET A 6 3.51 3.61 -15.31
N SER A 7 2.98 2.75 -14.45
CA SER A 7 1.55 2.68 -14.21
C SER A 7 1.19 3.84 -13.28
N SER A 8 0.57 4.85 -13.88
CA SER A 8 0.13 6.10 -13.26
C SER A 8 -1.05 5.88 -12.30
N THR A 9 -0.82 5.12 -11.24
CA THR A 9 -1.67 5.08 -10.04
C THR A 9 -0.88 5.69 -8.88
N GLY A 10 -0.90 7.02 -8.78
CA GLY A 10 -0.40 7.80 -7.64
C GLY A 10 0.90 7.30 -7.02
N SER A 11 2.03 7.50 -7.71
CA SER A 11 3.39 7.04 -7.35
C SER A 11 3.63 6.91 -5.85
N TRP A 12 3.56 5.68 -5.34
CA TRP A 12 3.96 5.37 -3.97
C TRP A 12 5.45 5.67 -3.82
N SER A 13 5.79 6.64 -2.97
CA SER A 13 7.20 6.92 -2.69
C SER A 13 7.78 5.80 -1.82
N VAL A 14 9.11 5.68 -1.79
CA VAL A 14 9.81 4.73 -0.89
C VAL A 14 9.42 4.98 0.57
N LYS A 15 9.15 6.23 0.96
CA LYS A 15 8.72 6.56 2.33
C LYS A 15 7.30 6.07 2.59
N ASP A 16 6.39 6.28 1.64
CA ASP A 16 4.99 5.85 1.76
C ASP A 16 4.93 4.32 1.79
N ASN A 17 5.68 3.64 0.93
CA ASN A 17 5.70 2.17 0.88
C ASN A 17 6.22 1.59 2.21
N LYS A 18 7.30 2.15 2.77
CA LYS A 18 7.78 1.76 4.10
C LYS A 18 6.76 2.02 5.21
N ALA A 19 6.02 3.12 5.14
CA ALA A 19 4.95 3.41 6.09
C ALA A 19 3.78 2.42 5.96
N PHE A 20 3.46 2.05 4.72
CA PHE A 20 2.42 1.07 4.39
C PHE A 20 2.77 -0.33 4.90
N GLU A 21 3.98 -0.83 4.65
CA GLU A 21 4.43 -2.12 5.17
C GLU A 21 4.39 -2.17 6.71
N ARG A 22 4.86 -1.10 7.39
CA ARG A 22 4.73 -0.99 8.85
C ARG A 22 3.28 -0.98 9.31
N ALA A 23 2.42 -0.26 8.60
CA ALA A 23 1.00 -0.21 8.91
C ALA A 23 0.33 -1.57 8.70
N LEU A 24 0.69 -2.34 7.68
CA LEU A 24 0.19 -3.71 7.48
C LEU A 24 0.64 -4.67 8.58
N ALA A 25 1.82 -4.45 9.17
CA ALA A 25 2.31 -5.23 10.31
C ALA A 25 1.55 -4.92 11.61
N VAL A 26 1.00 -3.71 11.74
CA VAL A 26 0.18 -3.31 12.90
C VAL A 26 -1.29 -3.66 12.70
N TYR A 27 -1.81 -3.45 11.49
CA TYR A 27 -3.19 -3.70 11.10
C TYR A 27 -3.26 -4.96 10.24
N ASP A 28 -3.45 -6.09 10.93
CA ASP A 28 -3.59 -7.40 10.34
C ASP A 28 -4.95 -7.60 9.63
N LYS A 29 -5.26 -8.84 9.25
CA LYS A 29 -6.49 -9.20 8.52
C LYS A 29 -7.74 -9.15 9.39
N ASP A 30 -7.59 -9.26 10.70
CA ASP A 30 -8.69 -9.29 11.68
C ASP A 30 -9.03 -7.87 12.17
N THR A 31 -8.19 -6.89 11.85
CA THR A 31 -8.40 -5.49 12.16
C THR A 31 -9.65 -4.94 11.42
N PRO A 32 -10.69 -4.48 12.14
CA PRO A 32 -11.82 -3.80 11.52
C PRO A 32 -11.34 -2.49 10.86
N ASP A 33 -11.93 -2.14 9.72
CA ASP A 33 -11.56 -0.96 8.94
C ASP A 33 -10.06 -0.87 8.62
N ARG A 34 -9.41 -2.03 8.46
CA ARG A 34 -7.96 -2.17 8.20
C ARG A 34 -7.44 -1.13 7.21
N TRP A 35 -8.07 -1.01 6.04
CA TRP A 35 -7.62 -0.12 4.97
C TRP A 35 -7.71 1.37 5.35
N TYR A 36 -8.73 1.74 6.13
CA TYR A 36 -8.86 3.10 6.65
C TYR A 36 -7.73 3.42 7.63
N ASN A 37 -7.44 2.49 8.55
CA ASN A 37 -6.36 2.65 9.52
C ASN A 37 -4.98 2.69 8.86
N VAL A 38 -4.75 1.83 7.86
CA VAL A 38 -3.50 1.84 7.07
C VAL A 38 -3.37 3.16 6.29
N ALA A 39 -4.42 3.63 5.63
CA ALA A 39 -4.37 4.89 4.88
C ALA A 39 -4.05 6.09 5.79
N LYS A 40 -4.66 6.11 6.99
CA LYS A 40 -4.37 7.12 8.01
C LYS A 40 -2.92 7.05 8.51
N ALA A 41 -2.37 5.84 8.67
CA ALA A 41 -1.00 5.63 9.14
C ALA A 41 0.07 5.94 8.08
N VAL A 42 -0.22 5.67 6.80
CA VAL A 42 0.61 6.09 5.67
C VAL A 42 0.61 7.61 5.55
N GLY A 43 -0.54 8.25 5.77
CA GLY A 43 -0.70 9.69 5.66
C GLY A 43 -0.70 10.16 4.21
N GLY A 44 -0.47 11.46 3.99
CA GLY A 44 -0.31 12.02 2.64
C GLY A 44 -1.59 12.04 1.78
N GLY A 45 -2.77 11.91 2.40
CA GLY A 45 -4.05 11.94 1.70
C GLY A 45 -4.42 10.67 0.94
N LYS A 46 -3.73 9.55 1.22
CA LYS A 46 -4.07 8.25 0.63
C LYS A 46 -5.46 7.81 1.06
N THR A 47 -6.23 7.25 0.14
CA THR A 47 -7.55 6.70 0.45
C THR A 47 -7.47 5.20 0.76
N PRO A 48 -8.44 4.64 1.50
CA PRO A 48 -8.50 3.19 1.75
C PRO A 48 -8.48 2.37 0.46
N GLU A 49 -9.07 2.87 -0.62
CA GLU A 49 -9.13 2.22 -1.93
C GLU A 49 -7.76 2.19 -2.62
N GLU A 50 -6.98 3.26 -2.52
CA GLU A 50 -5.60 3.30 -3.03
C GLU A 50 -4.70 2.31 -2.29
N VAL A 51 -4.84 2.27 -0.96
CA VAL A 51 -4.11 1.34 -0.09
C VAL A 51 -4.47 -0.10 -0.41
N LYS A 52 -5.75 -0.42 -0.57
CA LYS A 52 -6.20 -1.77 -0.93
C LYS A 52 -5.66 -2.20 -2.29
N ARG A 53 -5.70 -1.32 -3.29
CA ARG A 53 -5.15 -1.60 -4.62
C ARG A 53 -3.63 -1.84 -4.57
N HIS A 54 -2.92 -1.04 -3.79
CA HIS A 54 -1.47 -1.21 -3.60
C HIS A 54 -1.14 -2.54 -2.92
N TYR A 55 -1.95 -2.95 -1.94
CA TYR A 55 -1.83 -4.28 -1.32
C TYR A 55 -2.05 -5.43 -2.31
N GLU A 56 -3.07 -5.33 -3.16
CA GLU A 56 -3.32 -6.33 -4.20
C GLU A 56 -2.17 -6.44 -5.21
N LEU A 57 -1.50 -5.33 -5.53
CA LEU A 57 -0.30 -5.33 -6.37
C LEU A 57 0.89 -5.96 -5.63
N LEU A 58 1.11 -5.62 -4.35
CA LEU A 58 2.17 -6.21 -3.54
C LEU A 58 2.05 -7.75 -3.51
N LEU A 59 0.83 -8.27 -3.33
CA LEU A 59 0.58 -9.72 -3.34
C LEU A 59 0.85 -10.37 -4.70
N ARG A 60 0.65 -9.65 -5.81
CA ARG A 60 0.94 -10.18 -7.16
C ARG A 60 2.42 -10.17 -7.46
N ASP A 61 3.15 -9.15 -7.00
CA ASP A 61 4.61 -9.03 -7.20
C ASP A 61 5.39 -10.02 -6.31
N GLU A 62 4.92 -10.32 -5.09
CA GLU A 62 5.54 -11.36 -4.24
C GLU A 62 5.28 -12.80 -4.73
N ALA A 63 4.34 -12.99 -5.65
CA ALA A 63 3.93 -14.31 -6.15
C ALA A 63 4.71 -14.79 -7.38
N HIS A 64 5.83 -14.14 -7.76
CA HIS A 64 6.52 -14.38 -9.03
C HIS A 64 8.04 -14.63 -8.90
#